data_AF-A0AA97HDA0-F1
#
_entry.id   AF-A0AA97HDA0-F1
#
_cell.length_a   1.000
_cell.length_b   1.000
_cell.length_c   1.000
_cell.angle_alpha   90.00
_cell.angle_beta   90.00
_cell.angle_gamma   90.00
#
_symmetry.space_group_name_H-M   'P 1'
#
loop_
_entity.id
_entity.type
_entity.pdbx_description
1 polymer ?
#
loop_
_entity_poly.entity_id
_entity_poly.type
_entity_poly.pdbx_seq_one_letter_code
_entity_poly.pdbx_strand_id
1 'polypeptide(L)'
;MNFKAIILVFVFQVIAGVLWYASIPSLFLGRSLLEGVNQQQPTVKIVLLFAFSAFVYLLFIAWLLGKVQIPSIFGRFCLVVGVWIFIVLPNLFFVSLHLELDSSEEIYLLSYGLVNTLLAALILPLSRTSRSIFKD
;
A
#
# COMPACT_ATOMS: atom_id res chain seq x y z
N MET A 1 3.79 16.14 11.50
CA MET A 1 2.94 15.09 10.89
C MET A 1 1.57 15.13 11.54
N ASN A 2 0.49 14.88 10.79
CA ASN A 2 -0.86 14.81 11.33
C ASN A 2 -1.19 13.34 11.66
N PHE A 3 -1.03 12.94 12.91
CA PHE A 3 -1.24 11.54 13.33
C PHE A 3 -2.67 11.06 13.13
N LYS A 4 -3.68 11.95 13.22
CA LYS A 4 -5.07 11.60 12.94
C LYS A 4 -5.26 11.16 11.48
N ALA A 5 -4.65 11.89 10.55
CA ALA A 5 -4.68 11.54 9.14
C ALA A 5 -3.91 10.25 8.84
N ILE A 6 -2.76 10.05 9.47
CA ILE A 6 -1.95 8.82 9.37
C ILE A 6 -2.78 7.60 9.80
N ILE A 7 -3.44 7.67 10.96
CA ILE A 7 -4.29 6.58 11.46
C ILE A 7 -5.47 6.34 10.52
N LEU A 8 -6.10 7.40 10.01
CA LEU A 8 -7.22 7.29 9.08
C LEU A 8 -6.81 6.57 7.78
N VAL A 9 -5.67 6.93 7.19
CA VAL A 9 -5.14 6.23 6.01
C VAL A 9 -4.84 4.78 6.33
N PHE A 10 -4.22 4.51 7.49
CA PHE A 10 -3.91 3.15 7.91
C PHE A 10 -5.17 2.29 8.03
N VAL A 11 -6.24 2.80 8.63
CA VAL A 11 -7.53 2.09 8.71
C VAL A 11 -8.08 1.79 7.32
N PHE A 12 -8.05 2.74 6.38
CA PHE A 12 -8.48 2.50 5.00
C PHE A 12 -7.62 1.46 4.28
N GLN A 13 -6.30 1.46 4.49
CA GLN A 13 -5.39 0.46 3.90
C GLN A 13 -5.64 -0.95 4.46
N VAL A 14 -5.99 -1.06 5.74
CA VAL A 14 -6.37 -2.34 6.35
C VAL A 14 -7.69 -2.84 5.77
N ILE A 15 -8.71 -1.98 5.66
CA ILE A 15 -10.00 -2.33 5.03
C ILE A 15 -9.80 -2.75 3.57
N ALA A 16 -9.01 -1.99 2.81
CA ALA A 16 -8.67 -2.32 1.43
C ALA A 16 -7.92 -3.67 1.35
N GLY A 17 -7.06 -3.98 2.32
CA GLY A 17 -6.34 -5.26 2.39
C GLY A 17 -7.28 -6.44 2.65
N VAL A 18 -8.27 -6.27 3.52
CA VAL A 18 -9.30 -7.29 3.78
C VAL A 18 -10.13 -7.54 2.52
N LEU A 19 -10.58 -6.47 1.85
CA LEU A 19 -11.36 -6.57 0.61
C LEU A 19 -10.54 -7.18 -0.53
N TRP A 20 -9.27 -6.79 -0.65
CA TRP A 20 -8.36 -7.34 -1.64
C TRP A 20 -8.15 -8.84 -1.43
N TYR A 21 -7.87 -9.27 -0.20
CA TYR A 21 -7.75 -10.69 0.16
C TYR A 21 -9.05 -11.48 -0.06
N ALA A 22 -10.21 -10.89 0.22
CA ALA A 22 -11.49 -11.53 -0.05
C ALA A 22 -11.78 -11.69 -1.56
N SER A 23 -11.09 -10.93 -2.41
CA SER A 23 -11.27 -10.91 -3.86
C SER A 23 -10.26 -11.78 -4.61
N ILE A 24 -9.54 -12.71 -3.93
CA ILE A 24 -8.59 -13.62 -4.58
C ILE A 24 -9.30 -14.36 -5.73
N PRO A 25 -8.82 -14.23 -6.99
CA PRO A 25 -9.35 -14.96 -8.13
C PRO A 25 -9.35 -16.48 -7.90
N SER A 26 -10.43 -17.14 -8.29
CA SER A 26 -10.58 -18.60 -8.16
C SER A 26 -9.54 -19.39 -8.96
N LEU A 27 -8.97 -18.79 -10.01
CA LEU A 27 -7.84 -19.34 -10.76
C LEU A 27 -6.60 -19.60 -9.87
N PHE A 28 -6.37 -18.78 -8.83
CA PHE A 28 -5.28 -18.99 -7.88
C PHE A 28 -5.54 -20.12 -6.88
N LEU A 29 -6.80 -20.56 -6.73
CA LEU A 29 -7.16 -21.67 -5.85
C LEU A 29 -6.72 -23.03 -6.41
N GLY A 30 -6.55 -23.15 -7.74
CA GLY A 30 -6.08 -24.39 -8.38
C GLY A 30 -4.62 -24.72 -8.04
N ARG A 31 -3.75 -23.70 -7.94
CA ARG A 31 -2.32 -23.85 -7.57
C ARG A 31 -2.17 -24.14 -6.07
N SER A 32 -2.96 -23.46 -5.22
CA SER A 32 -2.93 -23.66 -3.76
C SER A 32 -3.51 -25.01 -3.29
N LEU A 33 -4.45 -25.59 -4.05
CA LEU A 33 -4.95 -26.95 -3.82
C LEU A 33 -3.94 -28.05 -4.18
N LEU A 34 -3.09 -27.83 -5.19
CA LEU A 34 -2.03 -28.77 -5.59
C LEU A 34 -0.80 -28.73 -4.66
N GLU A 35 -0.51 -27.58 -4.05
CA GLU A 35 0.61 -27.41 -3.10
C GLU A 35 0.28 -27.79 -1.65
N GLY A 36 -0.87 -28.42 -1.38
CA GLY A 36 -1.19 -28.97 -0.06
C GLY A 36 -1.33 -27.92 1.05
N VAL A 37 -1.68 -26.68 0.70
CA VAL A 37 -1.81 -25.59 1.66
C VAL A 37 -3.18 -25.69 2.34
N ASN A 38 -3.24 -26.44 3.44
CA ASN A 38 -4.33 -26.46 4.42
C ASN A 38 -4.53 -25.11 5.16
N GLN A 39 -4.25 -23.96 4.53
CA GLN A 39 -4.26 -22.64 5.14
C GLN A 39 -5.10 -21.67 4.29
N GLN A 40 -6.42 -21.87 4.28
CA GLN A 40 -7.36 -20.85 3.76
C GLN A 40 -7.37 -19.58 4.63
N GLN A 41 -6.75 -19.61 5.81
CA GLN A 41 -6.65 -18.48 6.72
C GLN A 41 -5.19 -18.06 6.90
N PRO A 42 -4.87 -16.76 6.77
CA PRO A 42 -3.53 -16.27 7.03
C PRO A 42 -3.20 -16.47 8.51
N THR A 43 -2.01 -17.03 8.78
CA THR A 43 -1.54 -17.19 10.17
C THR A 43 -1.47 -15.80 10.82
N VAL A 44 -1.82 -15.69 12.11
CA VAL A 44 -1.78 -14.43 12.88
C VAL A 44 -0.45 -13.68 12.71
N LYS A 45 0.67 -14.43 12.61
CA LYS A 45 2.00 -13.89 12.33
C LYS A 45 2.08 -13.10 11.01
N ILE A 46 1.48 -13.62 9.94
CA ILE A 46 1.47 -12.99 8.61
C ILE A 46 0.61 -11.72 8.66
N VAL A 47 -0.55 -11.77 9.31
CA VAL A 47 -1.43 -10.61 9.48
C VAL A 47 -0.74 -9.48 10.27
N LEU A 48 -0.04 -9.83 11.36
CA LEU A 48 0.71 -8.85 12.15
C LEU A 48 1.87 -8.25 11.35
N LEU A 49 2.62 -9.07 10.62
CA LEU A 49 3.73 -8.60 9.78
C LEU A 49 3.23 -7.65 8.69
N PHE A 50 2.09 -7.98 8.08
CA PHE A 50 1.44 -7.14 7.08
C PHE A 50 1.01 -5.79 7.66
N ALA A 51 0.30 -5.79 8.79
CA ALA A 51 -0.15 -4.57 9.45
C ALA A 51 1.05 -3.68 9.86
N PHE A 52 2.11 -4.30 10.40
CA PHE A 52 3.33 -3.59 10.77
C PHE A 52 4.03 -2.99 9.54
N SER A 53 4.19 -3.76 8.46
CA SER A 53 4.80 -3.30 7.22
C SER A 53 4.03 -2.12 6.60
N ALA A 54 2.71 -2.22 6.51
CA ALA A 54 1.86 -1.13 6.03
C ALA A 54 1.99 0.13 6.89
N PHE A 55 2.04 -0.02 8.22
CA PHE A 55 2.21 1.10 9.13
C PHE A 55 3.58 1.78 8.99
N VAL A 56 4.66 1.01 8.89
CA VAL A 56 6.02 1.53 8.69
C VAL A 56 6.13 2.26 7.35
N TYR A 57 5.59 1.70 6.26
CA TYR A 57 5.54 2.35 4.96
C TYR A 57 4.81 3.70 5.04
N LEU A 58 3.67 3.74 5.71
CA LEU A 58 2.87 4.95 5.83
C LEU A 58 3.58 6.03 6.68
N LEU A 59 4.27 5.64 7.74
CA LEU A 59 5.13 6.53 8.51
C LEU A 59 6.27 7.09 7.67
N PHE A 60 6.91 6.26 6.85
CA PHE A 60 7.98 6.68 5.94
C PHE A 60 7.46 7.71 4.92
N ILE A 61 6.32 7.46 4.27
CA ILE A 61 5.72 8.41 3.33
C ILE A 61 5.35 9.72 4.02
N ALA A 62 4.75 9.67 5.20
CA ALA A 62 4.38 10.86 5.95
C ALA A 62 5.60 11.67 6.41
N TRP A 63 6.69 10.99 6.78
CA TRP A 63 7.98 11.63 7.09
C TRP A 63 8.60 12.28 5.85
N LEU A 64 8.63 11.57 4.73
CA LEU A 64 9.18 12.04 3.45
C LEU A 64 8.43 13.29 2.96
N LEU A 65 7.10 13.26 2.95
CA LEU A 65 6.27 14.43 2.64
C LEU A 65 6.54 15.59 3.61
N GLY A 66 6.82 15.29 4.88
CA GLY A 66 7.26 16.26 5.88
C GLY A 66 8.55 16.97 5.49
N LYS A 67 9.51 16.23 4.95
CA LYS A 67 10.87 16.71 4.60
C LYS A 67 10.97 17.41 3.26
N VAL A 68 10.31 16.93 2.21
CA VAL A 68 10.54 17.42 0.83
C VAL A 68 9.85 18.77 0.53
N GLN A 69 9.11 19.34 1.49
CA GLN A 69 8.51 20.71 1.43
C GLN A 69 7.90 21.14 0.08
N ILE A 70 7.34 20.20 -0.69
CA ILE A 70 6.73 20.51 -1.98
C ILE A 70 5.50 21.40 -1.74
N PRO A 71 5.39 22.57 -2.38
CA PRO A 71 4.26 23.48 -2.16
C PRO A 71 2.97 22.96 -2.83
N SER A 72 3.08 22.35 -4.01
CA SER A 72 1.91 21.86 -4.75
C SER A 72 1.39 20.52 -4.23
N ILE A 73 0.06 20.41 -4.12
CA ILE A 73 -0.63 19.15 -3.77
C ILE A 73 -0.34 18.09 -4.85
N PHE A 74 -0.36 18.48 -6.12
CA PHE A 74 -0.03 17.59 -7.24
C PHE A 74 1.41 17.06 -7.15
N GLY A 75 2.39 17.91 -6.83
CA GLY A 75 3.77 17.46 -6.68
C GLY A 75 3.95 16.49 -5.51
N ARG A 76 3.21 16.67 -4.42
CA ARG A 76 3.18 15.70 -3.30
C ARG A 76 2.55 14.37 -3.71
N PHE A 77 1.47 14.41 -4.49
CA PHE A 77 0.84 13.21 -5.05
C PHE A 77 1.80 12.45 -5.96
N CYS A 78 2.42 13.13 -6.92
CA CYS A 78 3.41 12.54 -7.83
C CYS A 78 4.61 11.96 -7.09
N LEU A 79 5.05 12.58 -6.01
CA LEU A 79 6.13 12.04 -5.18
C LEU A 79 5.75 10.69 -4.56
N VAL A 80 4.55 10.58 -3.95
CA VAL A 80 4.12 9.32 -3.32
C VAL A 80 3.95 8.21 -4.36
N VAL A 81 3.34 8.53 -5.51
CA VAL A 81 3.20 7.58 -6.62
C VAL A 81 4.55 7.19 -7.21
N GLY A 82 5.46 8.15 -7.39
CA GLY A 82 6.81 7.90 -7.88
C GLY A 82 7.60 6.98 -6.96
N VAL A 83 7.53 7.19 -5.65
CA VAL A 83 8.16 6.29 -4.66
C VAL A 83 7.66 4.85 -4.83
N TRP A 84 6.36 4.66 -5.03
CA TRP A 84 5.81 3.33 -5.29
C TRP A 84 6.33 2.73 -6.59
N ILE A 85 6.29 3.48 -7.71
CA ILE A 85 6.78 2.98 -9.01
C ILE A 85 8.25 2.58 -8.92
N PHE A 86 9.12 3.44 -8.37
CA PHE A 86 10.56 3.19 -8.37
C PHE A 86 11.00 2.12 -7.37
N ILE A 87 10.22 1.85 -6.32
CA ILE A 87 10.54 0.79 -5.34
C ILE A 87 9.86 -0.53 -5.70
N VAL A 88 8.58 -0.52 -6.05
CA VAL A 88 7.78 -1.73 -6.20
C VAL A 88 8.00 -2.41 -7.55
N LEU A 89 8.07 -1.65 -8.64
CA LEU A 89 8.21 -2.22 -9.98
C LEU A 89 9.47 -3.09 -10.17
N PRO A 90 10.69 -2.66 -9.75
CA PRO A 90 11.87 -3.51 -9.90
C PRO A 90 11.82 -4.73 -8.98
N ASN A 91 11.35 -4.59 -7.75
CA ASN A 91 11.22 -5.72 -6.82
C ASN A 91 10.23 -6.76 -7.35
N LEU A 92 9.09 -6.32 -7.87
CA LEU A 92 8.10 -7.21 -8.45
C LEU A 92 8.65 -7.95 -9.67
N PHE A 93 9.37 -7.24 -10.57
CA PHE A 93 10.00 -7.86 -11.73
C PHE A 93 11.01 -8.97 -11.35
N PHE A 94 11.85 -8.73 -10.33
CA PHE A 94 12.77 -9.76 -9.85
C PHE A 94 12.04 -10.95 -9.20
N VAL A 95 11.03 -10.67 -8.38
CA VAL A 95 10.25 -11.71 -7.69
C VAL A 95 9.45 -12.53 -8.69
N SER A 96 8.86 -11.91 -9.71
CA SER A 96 8.05 -12.63 -10.69
C SER A 96 8.88 -13.50 -11.63
N LEU A 97 10.08 -13.03 -12.02
CA LEU A 97 11.06 -13.86 -12.73
C LEU A 97 11.54 -15.04 -11.87
N HIS A 98 11.66 -14.86 -10.56
CA HIS A 98 12.15 -15.91 -9.66
C HIS A 98 11.08 -16.94 -9.27
N LEU A 99 9.82 -16.50 -9.12
CA LEU A 99 8.70 -17.33 -8.69
C LEU A 99 7.82 -17.82 -9.85
N GLU A 100 8.18 -17.49 -11.10
CA GLU A 100 7.42 -17.82 -12.31
C GLU A 100 5.93 -17.46 -12.15
N LEU A 101 5.68 -16.23 -11.72
CA LEU A 101 4.33 -15.70 -11.56
C LEU A 101 3.73 -15.43 -12.95
N ASP A 102 2.47 -15.82 -13.14
CA ASP A 102 1.72 -15.43 -14.33
C ASP A 102 1.37 -13.93 -14.29
N SER A 103 1.17 -13.33 -15.47
CA SER A 103 0.83 -11.91 -15.61
C SER A 103 -0.42 -11.52 -14.83
N SER A 104 -1.37 -12.46 -14.68
CA SER A 104 -2.59 -12.26 -13.89
C SER A 104 -2.31 -12.14 -12.38
N GLU A 105 -1.37 -12.90 -11.84
CA GLU A 105 -0.98 -12.87 -10.42
C GLU A 105 -0.13 -11.62 -10.12
N GLU A 106 0.75 -11.23 -11.03
CA GLU A 106 1.49 -9.97 -10.95
C GLU A 106 0.56 -8.75 -10.85
N ILE A 107 -0.43 -8.65 -11.73
CA ILE A 107 -1.40 -7.55 -11.74
C ILE A 107 -2.23 -7.54 -10.45
N TYR A 108 -2.65 -8.72 -9.99
CA TYR A 108 -3.39 -8.84 -8.74
C TYR A 108 -2.55 -8.35 -7.55
N LEU A 109 -1.29 -8.75 -7.43
CA LEU A 109 -0.37 -8.29 -6.39
C LEU A 109 -0.10 -6.78 -6.46
N LEU A 110 0.11 -6.24 -7.67
CA LEU A 110 0.32 -4.81 -7.89
C LEU A 110 -0.90 -3.97 -7.51
N SER A 111 -2.10 -4.47 -7.75
CA SER A 111 -3.34 -3.73 -7.50
C SER A 111 -3.48 -3.31 -6.03
N TYR A 112 -3.09 -4.16 -5.07
CA TYR A 112 -3.11 -3.81 -3.66
C TYR A 112 -2.16 -2.65 -3.34
N GLY A 113 -0.91 -2.75 -3.81
CA GLY A 113 0.11 -1.72 -3.61
C GLY A 113 -0.29 -0.38 -4.22
N LEU A 114 -0.92 -0.42 -5.40
CA LEU A 114 -1.43 0.76 -6.10
C LEU A 114 -2.56 1.44 -5.31
N VAL A 115 -3.57 0.69 -4.86
CA VAL A 115 -4.68 1.22 -4.05
C VAL A 115 -4.16 1.86 -2.76
N ASN A 116 -3.27 1.18 -2.04
CA ASN A 116 -2.68 1.71 -0.81
C ASN A 116 -1.89 3.00 -1.02
N THR A 117 -1.14 3.06 -2.12
CA THR A 117 -0.37 4.23 -2.50
C THR A 117 -1.27 5.39 -2.85
N LEU A 118 -2.34 5.16 -3.61
CA LEU A 118 -3.33 6.19 -3.93
C LEU A 118 -4.03 6.73 -2.68
N LEU A 119 -4.42 5.86 -1.75
CA LEU A 119 -4.99 6.29 -0.46
C LEU A 119 -4.03 7.21 0.30
N ALA A 120 -2.75 6.84 0.38
CA ALA A 120 -1.73 7.66 1.02
C ALA A 120 -1.48 8.98 0.27
N ALA A 121 -1.41 8.94 -1.06
CA ALA A 121 -1.15 10.08 -1.92
C ALA A 121 -2.30 11.08 -1.96
N LEU A 122 -3.55 10.64 -1.72
CA LEU A 122 -4.70 11.53 -1.65
C LEU A 122 -4.85 12.16 -0.27
N ILE A 123 -4.82 11.36 0.79
CA ILE A 123 -5.22 11.81 2.13
C ILE A 123 -4.07 12.55 2.83
N LEU A 124 -2.83 12.07 2.74
CA LEU A 124 -1.70 12.67 3.47
C LEU A 124 -1.39 14.10 2.99
N PRO A 125 -1.33 14.40 1.67
CA PRO A 125 -1.09 15.77 1.20
C PRO A 125 -2.18 16.76 1.60
N LEU A 126 -3.46 16.33 1.57
CA LEU A 126 -4.62 17.15 1.96
C LEU A 126 -4.61 17.47 3.46
N SER A 127 -4.18 16.52 4.30
CA SER A 127 -4.12 16.70 5.75
C SER A 127 -3.13 17.77 6.24
N ARG A 128 -2.20 18.20 5.37
CA ARG A 128 -1.22 19.24 5.67
C ARG A 128 -1.77 20.65 5.41
N THR A 129 -2.73 20.78 4.49
CA THR A 129 -3.31 22.07 4.05
C THR A 129 -4.30 22.66 5.07
N SER A 130 -4.82 21.84 6.00
CA SER A 130 -5.77 22.29 7.03
C SER A 130 -5.13 23.16 8.15
N ARG A 131 -3.81 23.40 8.13
CA ARG A 131 -3.16 24.36 9.03
C ARG A 131 -3.16 25.76 8.40
N SER A 132 -4.02 26.63 8.93
CA SER A 132 -4.03 28.10 8.78
C SER A 132 -4.95 28.71 7.71
N ILE A 133 -6.25 28.80 8.02
CA ILE A 133 -7.12 29.90 7.54
C ILE A 133 -7.52 30.83 8.71
N PHE A 134 -7.23 30.46 9.96
CA PHE A 134 -7.53 31.26 11.17
C PHE A 134 -6.26 31.65 11.95
N LYS A 135 -5.21 32.06 11.24
CA LYS A 135 -4.10 32.74 11.89
C LYS A 135 -3.86 34.04 11.13
N ASP A 136 -4.21 35.10 11.85
CA ASP A 136 -4.22 36.54 11.55
C ASP A 136 -5.40 37.04 10.72
#